data_AF-A0A126V315-F1
#
_entry.id   AF-A0A126V315-F1
#
_cell.length_a   1.000
_cell.length_b   1.000
_cell.length_c   1.000
_cell.angle_alpha   90.00
_cell.angle_beta   90.00
_cell.angle_gamma   90.00
#
_symmetry.space_group_name_H-M   'P 1'
#
loop_
_entity.id
_entity.type
_entity.pdbx_description
1 polymer ?
#
loop_
_entity_poly.entity_id
_entity_poly.type
_entity_poly.pdbx_seq_one_letter_code
_entity_poly.pdbx_strand_id
1 'polypeptide(L)' 'MSLNPRQFLRIRLWTDKPPSKLRVLVVFGVVLACGAIYSVERWVGWPQELSSERPSKIKVQN' A
#
# COMPACT_ATOMS: atom_id res chain seq x y z
N MET A 1 14.50 11.61 16.75
CA MET A 1 13.92 11.94 15.42
C MET A 1 13.82 13.45 15.30
N SER A 2 14.69 14.10 14.53
CA SER A 2 14.61 15.54 14.25
C SER A 2 13.96 15.74 12.89
N LEU A 3 12.82 16.42 12.86
CA LEU A 3 12.12 16.74 11.61
C LEU A 3 12.90 17.84 10.89
N ASN A 4 13.38 17.54 9.69
CA ASN A 4 14.23 18.47 8.95
C ASN A 4 13.34 19.53 8.26
N PRO A 5 13.55 20.84 8.49
CA PRO A 5 12.77 21.92 7.85
C PRO A 5 12.73 21.82 6.32
N ARG A 6 13.77 21.23 5.73
CA ARG A 6 13.87 20.99 4.28
C ARG A 6 12.76 20.06 3.75
N GLN A 7 12.28 19.12 4.56
CA GLN A 7 11.19 18.22 4.17
C GLN A 7 9.86 18.97 4.08
N PHE A 8 9.59 19.88 5.01
CA PHE A 8 8.39 20.72 4.98
C PHE A 8 8.35 21.66 3.78
N LEU A 9 9.49 22.28 3.45
CA LEU A 9 9.60 23.14 2.26
C LEU A 9 9.36 22.36 0.97
N ARG A 10 9.83 21.12 0.88
CA ARG A 10 9.57 20.24 -0.26
C ARG A 10 8.08 19.91 -0.39
N ILE A 11 7.38 19.66 0.71
CA ILE A 11 5.93 19.37 0.70
C ILE A 11 5.13 20.62 0.29
N ARG A 12 5.49 21.79 0.81
CA ARG A 12 4.90 23.09 0.42
C ARG A 12 5.00 23.32 -1.09
N LEU A 13 6.17 23.06 -1.67
CA LEU A 13 6.40 23.20 -3.11
C LEU A 13 5.51 22.28 -3.96
N TRP A 14 5.11 21.12 -3.45
CA TRP A 14 4.15 20.24 -4.13
C TRP A 14 2.73 20.79 -4.12
N THR A 15 2.36 21.62 -3.13
CA THR A 15 1.08 22.32 -3.10
C THR A 15 1.06 23.48 -4.09
N ASP A 16 2.15 24.27 -4.12
CA ASP A 16 2.26 25.44 -5.00
C ASP A 16 2.49 25.06 -6.46
N LYS A 17 3.22 23.97 -6.72
CA LYS A 17 3.50 23.44 -8.06
C LYS A 17 3.19 21.94 -8.08
N PRO A 18 1.92 21.56 -8.24
CA PRO A 18 1.53 20.16 -8.20
C PRO A 18 2.24 19.38 -9.31
N PRO A 19 2.72 18.15 -9.01
CA PRO A 19 3.17 17.24 -10.04
C PRO A 19 2.06 17.02 -11.08
N SER A 20 2.44 16.70 -12.32
CA SER A 20 1.50 16.56 -13.44
C SER A 20 0.24 15.78 -13.05
N LYS A 21 -0.94 16.33 -13.39
CA LYS A 21 -2.26 15.78 -13.06
C LYS A 21 -2.39 14.30 -13.45
N LEU A 22 -1.75 13.89 -14.55
CA LEU A 22 -1.70 12.50 -15.01
C LEU A 22 -1.05 11.57 -13.98
N ARG A 23 0.05 11.98 -13.34
CA ARG A 23 0.74 11.16 -12.33
C ARG A 23 -0.14 10.95 -11.10
N VAL A 24 -0.84 12.01 -10.68
CA VAL A 24 -1.77 11.94 -9.54
C VAL A 24 -2.92 10.99 -9.86
N LEU A 25 -3.50 11.08 -11.06
CA LEU A 25 -4.62 10.25 -11.48
C LEU A 25 -4.24 8.76 -11.57
N VAL A 26 -3.04 8.44 -12.06
CA VAL A 26 -2.52 7.06 -12.10
C VAL A 26 -2.40 6.50 -10.68
N VAL A 27 -1.77 7.25 -9.76
CA VAL A 27 -1.62 6.80 -8.37
C VAL A 27 -2.99 6.63 -7.71
N PHE A 28 -3.91 7.58 -7.91
CA PHE A 28 -5.27 7.48 -7.38
C PHE A 28 -6.01 6.26 -7.94
N GLY A 29 -5.89 5.99 -9.23
CA GLY A 29 -6.45 4.79 -9.87
C GLY A 29 -5.89 3.49 -9.29
N VAL A 30 -4.58 3.42 -9.06
CA VAL A 30 -3.94 2.25 -8.42
C VAL A 30 -4.42 2.06 -6.98
N VAL A 31 -4.49 3.13 -6.19
CA VAL A 31 -4.96 3.08 -4.80
C VAL A 31 -6.43 2.64 -4.75
N LEU A 32 -7.27 3.17 -5.63
CA LEU A 32 -8.68 2.76 -5.73
C LEU A 32 -8.82 1.31 -6.18
N ALA A 33 -8.01 0.85 -7.14
CA ALA A 33 -8.02 -0.54 -7.57
C ALA A 33 -7.62 -1.50 -6.43
N CYS A 34 -6.55 -1.17 -5.71
CA CYS A 34 -6.09 -1.96 -4.57
C CYS A 34 -7.11 -1.94 -3.41
N GLY A 35 -7.69 -0.78 -3.11
CA GLY A 35 -8.74 -0.63 -2.11
C GLY A 35 -10.02 -1.38 -2.48
N ALA A 36 -10.38 -1.42 -3.76
CA ALA A 36 -11.52 -2.20 -4.25
C ALA A 36 -11.28 -3.70 -4.07
N ILE A 37 -10.10 -4.20 -4.45
CA ILE A 37 -9.72 -5.61 -4.24
C ILE A 37 -9.77 -5.96 -2.76
N TYR A 38 -9.13 -5.17 -1.91
CA TYR A 38 -9.13 -5.38 -0.46
C TYR A 38 -10.55 -5.37 0.13
N SER A 39 -11.40 -4.45 -0.34
CA SER A 39 -12.79 -4.39 0.10
C SER A 39 -13.56 -5.64 -0.32
N VAL A 40 -13.36 -6.13 -1.54
CA VAL A 40 -13.96 -7.38 -2.01
C VAL A 40 -13.46 -8.57 -1.18
N GLU A 41 -12.16 -8.70 -0.94
CA GLU A 41 -11.58 -9.76 -0.10
C GLU A 41 -12.12 -9.74 1.33
N ARG A 42 -12.27 -8.54 1.90
CA ARG A 42 -12.69 -8.36 3.29
C ARG A 42 -14.19 -8.60 3.50
N TRP A 43 -15.00 -8.38 2.47
CA TRP A 43 -16.46 -8.53 2.51
C TRP A 43 -16.94 -9.90 2.02
N VAL A 44 -16.31 -10.44 0.97
CA VAL A 44 -16.64 -11.79 0.46
C VAL A 44 -16.05 -12.87 1.37
N GLY A 45 -14.94 -12.58 2.06
CA GLY A 45 -14.25 -13.55 2.90
C GLY A 45 -13.63 -14.64 2.01
N TRP A 46 -12.30 -14.62 1.92
CA TRP A 46 -11.58 -15.62 1.14
C TRP A 46 -11.94 -17.04 1.63
N PRO A 47 -12.40 -17.95 0.76
CA PRO A 47 -12.85 -19.27 1.19
C PRO A 47 -11.71 -20.02 1.90
N GLN A 48 -12.07 -20.71 2.98
CA GLN A 48 -11.15 -21.41 3.89
C GLN A 48 -10.28 -22.47 3.18
N GLU A 49 -10.62 -22.85 1.94
CA GLU A 49 -9.86 -23.73 1.04
C GLU A 49 -8.50 -23.14 0.59
N LEU A 50 -8.30 -21.83 0.73
CA LEU A 50 -7.06 -21.12 0.39
C LEU A 50 -6.30 -20.64 1.64
N SER A 51 -6.69 -21.08 2.84
CA SER A 51 -5.84 -20.96 4.02
C SER A 51 -4.55 -21.69 3.74
N SER A 52 -3.52 -20.92 3.37
CA SER A 52 -2.15 -21.40 3.22
C SER A 52 -1.78 -22.16 4.48
N GLU A 53 -1.79 -23.48 4.39
CA GLU A 53 -1.21 -24.36 5.37
C GLU A 53 0.27 -24.00 5.38
N ARG A 54 0.67 -23.10 6.29
CA ARG A 54 2.06 -22.71 6.44
C ARG A 54 2.80 -24.01 6.71
N PRO A 55 3.68 -24.52 5.81
CA PRO A 55 4.44 -25.71 6.12
C PRO A 55 5.29 -25.35 7.32
N SER A 56 4.94 -25.94 8.46
CA SER A 56 5.59 -25.67 9.73
C SER A 56 7.09 -25.82 9.56
N LYS A 57 7.83 -24.82 10.02
CA LYS A 57 9.28 -24.70 9.95
C LYS A 57 9.92 -26.06 10.29
N ILE A 58 10.53 -26.70 9.30
CA ILE A 58 11.32 -27.92 9.49
C ILE A 58 12.37 -27.62 10.56
N LYS A 59 12.22 -28.26 11.72
CA LYS A 59 13.23 -28.23 12.78
C LYS A 59 14.39 -29.10 12.31
N VAL A 60 15.35 -28.49 11.63
CA VAL A 60 16.65 -29.11 11.36
C VAL A 60 17.37 -29.19 12.71
N GLN A 61 17.14 -30.31 13.38
CA GLN A 61 17.82 -30.75 14.60
C GLN A 61 18.87 -31.76 14.14
N ASN A 62 20.08 -31.29 13.83
CA ASN A 62 21.31 -32.09 13.89
C ASN A 62 22.53 -31.16 14.02
#